data_AF-A0A3D3JUD8-F1
#
_entry.id   AF-A0A3D3JUD8-F1
#
_cell.length_a   1.000
_cell.length_b   1.000
_cell.length_c   1.000
_cell.angle_alpha   90.00
_cell.angle_beta   90.00
_cell.angle_gamma   90.00
#
_symmetry.space_group_name_H-M   'P 1'
#
loop_
_entity.id
_entity.type
_entity.pdbx_description
1 polymer ?
#
loop_
_entity_poly.entity_id
_entity_poly.type
_entity_poly.pdbx_seq_one_letter_code
_entity_poly.pdbx_strand_id
1 'polypeptide(L)' 'RFFSGSIRVEVLDEAGVPTAGFSRDDCEPFTGDTNGECRVVKWRGGKRLSELAGRSVSFVFILESANLYAFESMQ' A
#
# COMPACT_ATOMS: atom_id res chain seq x y z
N ARG A 1 -12.37 1.28 -23.48
CA ARG A 1 -12.00 0.09 -22.69
C ARG A 1 -11.38 0.61 -21.41
N PHE A 2 -12.08 0.53 -20.28
CA PHE A 2 -11.60 1.02 -18.99
C PHE A 2 -10.66 -0.04 -18.41
N PHE A 3 -9.36 0.09 -18.66
CA PHE A 3 -8.36 -0.71 -17.95
C PHE A 3 -8.18 -0.11 -16.56
N SER A 4 -9.03 -0.50 -15.62
CA SER A 4 -8.93 -0.08 -14.23
C SER A 4 -8.08 -1.09 -13.46
N GLY A 5 -6.78 -1.15 -13.79
CA GLY A 5 -5.82 -1.87 -12.95
C GLY A 5 -5.74 -1.21 -11.57
N SER A 6 -5.54 -2.00 -10.52
CA SER A 6 -5.46 -1.50 -9.16
C SER A 6 -4.27 -2.08 -8.40
N ILE A 7 -3.69 -1.28 -7.52
CA ILE A 7 -2.70 -1.71 -6.54
C ILE A 7 -3.18 -1.29 -5.15
N ARG A 8 -3.13 -2.21 -4.19
CA ARG A 8 -3.34 -1.93 -2.76
C ARG A 8 -2.16 -2.44 -1.97
N VAL A 9 -1.98 -1.90 -0.78
CA VAL A 9 -0.92 -2.31 0.15
C VAL A 9 -1.54 -2.59 1.52
N GLU A 10 -1.16 -3.73 2.07
CA GLU A 10 -1.44 -4.11 3.44
C GLU A 10 -0.14 -4.17 4.23
N VAL A 11 -0.19 -3.73 5.48
CA VAL A 11 0.95 -3.77 6.41
C VAL A 11 0.69 -4.81 7.48
N LEU A 12 1.60 -5.77 7.61
CA LEU A 12 1.58 -6.77 8.66
C LEU A 12 2.56 -6.39 9.77
N ASP A 13 2.22 -6.76 11.00
CA ASP A 13 3.11 -6.68 12.14
C ASP A 13 4.17 -7.81 12.14
N GLU A 14 4.98 -7.87 13.20
CA GLU A 14 6.03 -8.87 13.38
C GLU A 14 5.50 -10.31 13.46
N ALA A 15 4.22 -10.48 13.81
CA ALA A 15 3.55 -11.78 13.86
C ALA A 15 2.90 -12.16 12.52
N GLY A 16 3.01 -11.29 11.50
CA GLY A 16 2.35 -11.48 10.20
C GLY A 16 0.85 -11.17 10.22
N VAL A 17 0.37 -10.44 11.23
CA VAL A 17 -1.04 -10.08 11.37
C VAL A 17 -1.28 -8.71 10.74
N PRO A 18 -2.37 -8.52 9.96
CA PRO A 18 -2.72 -7.22 9.41
C PRO A 18 -2.85 -6.15 10.51
N THR A 19 -2.09 -5.07 10.36
CA THR A 19 -2.12 -3.95 11.28
C THR A 19 -3.42 -3.18 11.09
N ALA A 20 -4.19 -3.02 12.17
CA ALA A 20 -5.47 -2.31 12.13
C ALA A 20 -5.33 -0.90 11.55
N GLY A 21 -6.14 -0.57 10.54
CA GLY A 21 -6.07 0.70 9.82
C GLY A 21 -5.02 0.74 8.71
N PHE A 22 -4.22 -0.31 8.54
CA PHE A 22 -3.29 -0.51 7.43
C PHE A 22 -3.59 -1.79 6.63
N SER A 23 -4.81 -2.30 6.74
CA SER A 23 -5.27 -3.48 5.99
C SER A 23 -5.52 -3.14 4.51
N ARG A 24 -5.65 -4.17 3.68
CA ARG A 24 -6.08 -4.02 2.27
C ARG A 24 -7.44 -3.33 2.09
N ASP A 25 -8.34 -3.48 3.07
CA ASP A 25 -9.69 -2.91 3.04
C ASP A 25 -9.68 -1.43 3.46
N ASP A 26 -8.73 -1.08 4.33
CA ASP A 26 -8.43 0.30 4.71
C ASP A 26 -7.58 1.02 3.66
N CYS A 27 -6.86 0.31 2.80
CA CYS A 27 -6.07 0.89 1.71
C CYS A 27 -6.99 1.40 0.59
N GLU A 28 -6.84 2.68 0.25
CA GLU A 28 -7.46 3.22 -0.97
C GLU A 28 -6.75 2.63 -2.20
N PRO A 29 -7.50 2.07 -3.17
CA PRO A 29 -6.91 1.49 -4.36
C PRO A 29 -6.20 2.57 -5.17
N PHE A 30 -4.94 2.34 -5.48
CA PHE A 30 -4.23 3.11 -6.48
C PHE A 30 -4.63 2.61 -7.86
N THR A 31 -5.16 3.50 -8.70
CA THR A 31 -5.56 3.19 -10.09
C THR A 31 -4.93 4.20 -11.05
N GLY A 32 -4.40 3.71 -12.17
CA GLY A 32 -3.80 4.53 -13.22
C GLY A 32 -2.35 4.15 -13.51
N ASP A 33 -1.86 4.59 -14.68
CA ASP A 33 -0.44 4.50 -15.01
C ASP A 33 0.28 5.69 -14.37
N THR A 34 1.38 5.41 -13.70
CA THR A 34 2.20 6.42 -13.05
C THR A 34 3.24 7.05 -13.97
N ASN A 35 3.42 6.58 -15.21
CA ASN A 35 4.44 7.09 -16.14
C ASN A 35 5.84 7.23 -15.51
N GLY A 36 6.17 6.38 -14.53
CA GLY A 36 7.42 6.44 -13.76
C GLY A 36 7.44 7.38 -12.54
N GLU A 37 6.34 8.04 -12.19
CA GLU A 37 6.22 8.83 -10.97
C GLU A 37 5.94 7.95 -9.74
N CYS A 38 6.55 8.26 -8.59
CA CYS A 38 6.17 7.65 -7.32
C CYS A 38 4.85 8.24 -6.81
N ARG A 39 3.92 7.39 -6.39
CA ARG A 39 2.66 7.81 -5.75
C ARG A 39 2.58 7.26 -4.34
N VAL A 40 2.11 8.10 -3.42
CA VAL A 40 1.96 7.74 -2.01
C VAL A 40 0.65 6.98 -1.83
N VAL A 41 0.75 5.76 -1.28
CA VAL A 41 -0.40 4.96 -0.87
C VAL A 41 -1.10 5.63 0.30
N LYS A 42 -2.43 5.59 0.31
CA LYS A 42 -3.26 6.17 1.36
C LYS A 42 -4.10 5.10 2.01
N TRP A 43 -4.16 5.15 3.33
CA TRP A 43 -5.12 4.39 4.12
C TRP A 43 -6.18 5.32 4.68
N ARG A 44 -7.38 4.76 4.87
CA ARG A 44 -8.53 5.46 5.43
C ARG A 44 -8.18 6.06 6.80
N GLY A 45 -8.88 7.15 7.14
CA GLY A 45 -8.66 7.86 8.41
C GLY A 45 -7.34 8.65 8.44
N GLY A 46 -6.67 8.82 7.30
CA GLY A 46 -5.44 9.63 7.22
C GLY A 46 -4.21 8.96 7.85
N LYS A 47 -4.25 7.63 7.99
CA LYS A 47 -3.18 6.83 8.57
C LYS A 47 -1.90 6.94 7.76
N ARG A 48 -0.76 7.02 8.46
CA ARG A 48 0.58 7.20 7.86
C ARG A 48 1.55 6.14 8.38
N LEU A 49 2.44 5.66 7.51
CA LEU A 49 3.48 4.68 7.89
C LEU A 49 4.41 5.16 9.01
N SER A 50 4.55 6.48 9.18
CA SER A 50 5.27 7.08 10.32
C SER A 50 4.70 6.69 11.68
N GLU A 51 3.42 6.31 11.76
CA GLU A 51 2.81 5.78 13.00
C GLU A 51 3.35 4.39 13.38
N LEU A 52 4.00 3.69 12.44
CA LEU A 52 4.62 2.38 12.62
C LEU A 52 6.16 2.48 12.73
N ALA A 53 6.70 3.69 12.87
CA ALA A 53 8.14 3.89 13.02
C ALA A 53 8.68 3.12 14.25
N GLY A 54 9.84 2.47 14.07
CA GLY A 54 10.47 1.66 15.11
C GLY A 54 9.87 0.26 15.29
N ARG A 55 8.88 -0.14 14.47
CA ARG A 55 8.35 -1.51 14.44
C ARG A 55 8.85 -2.24 13.20
N SER A 56 9.17 -3.51 13.33
CA SER A 56 9.36 -4.35 12.15
C SER A 56 8.00 -4.66 11.54
N VAL A 57 7.88 -4.42 10.24
CA VAL A 57 6.63 -4.61 9.48
C VAL A 57 6.92 -5.32 8.17
N SER A 58 5.92 -6.02 7.66
CA SER A 58 5.95 -6.60 6.31
C SER A 58 4.92 -5.91 5.42
N PHE A 59 5.28 -5.66 4.17
CA PHE A 59 4.36 -5.08 3.17
C PHE A 59 3.83 -6.18 2.25
N VAL A 60 2.52 -6.25 2.11
CA VAL A 60 1.83 -7.13 1.16
C VAL A 60 1.20 -6.28 0.08
N PHE A 61 1.67 -6.44 -1.15
CA PHE A 61 1.14 -5.74 -2.32
C PHE A 61 0.11 -6.61 -3.03
N ILE A 62 -1.10 -6.08 -3.22
CA ILE A 62 -2.20 -6.74 -3.93
C ILE A 62 -2.36 -6.04 -5.27
N LEU A 63 -2.07 -6.76 -6.36
CA LEU A 63 -2.10 -6.24 -7.73
C LEU A 63 -3.25 -6.88 -8.50
N GLU A 64 -4.07 -6.05 -9.13
CA GLU A 64 -5.14 -6.47 -10.03
C GLU A 64 -4.92 -5.83 -11.40
N SER A 65 -4.57 -6.64 -12.41
CA SER A 65 -4.29 -6.12 -13.76
C SER A 65 -3.27 -4.95 -13.76
N ALA A 66 -2.24 -5.05 -12.92
CA ALA A 66 -1.23 -4.03 -12.69
C ALA A 66 0.17 -4.67 -12.56
N ASN A 67 1.21 -3.86 -12.78
CA ASN A 67 2.62 -4.25 -12.61
C ASN A 67 3.27 -3.32 -11.59
N LEU A 68 3.98 -3.88 -10.60
CA LEU A 68 4.78 -3.12 -9.64
C LEU A 68 6.25 -3.21 -10.04
N TYR A 69 6.85 -2.07 -10.41
CA TYR A 69 8.25 -2.01 -10.83
C TYR A 69 9.19 -1.71 -9.67
N ALA A 70 8.81 -0.77 -8.82
CA ALA A 70 9.59 -0.36 -7.65
C ALA A 70 8.65 0.16 -6.56
N PHE A 71 9.10 0.09 -5.31
CA PHE A 71 8.46 0.75 -4.18
C PHE A 71 9.53 1.42 -3.33
N GLU A 72 9.14 2.49 -2.65
CA GLU A 72 9.97 3.17 -1.67
C GLU A 72 9.16 3.37 -0.40
N SER A 73 9.77 3.04 0.74
CA SER A 73 9.22 3.33 2.05
C SER A 73 10.14 4.33 2.74
N MET A 74 9.71 5.58 2.84
CA MET A 74 10.32 6.54 3.76
C MET A 74 9.63 6.37 5.11
N GLN A 75 10.30 5.68 6.04
CA GLN A 75 9.91 5.61 7.45
C GLN A 75 10.54 6.75 8.25
#